data_AF-A0A3M7S937-F1
#
_entry.id   AF-A0A3M7S937-F1
#
_cell.length_a   1.000
_cell.length_b   1.000
_cell.length_c   1.000
_cell.angle_alpha   90.00
_cell.angle_beta   90.00
_cell.angle_gamma   90.00
#
_symmetry.space_group_name_H-M   'P 1'
#
loop_
_entity.id
_entity.type
_entity.pdbx_description
1 polymer ?
#
loop_
_entity_poly.entity_id
_entity_poly.type
_entity_poly.pdbx_seq_one_letter_code
_entity_poly.pdbx_strand_id
1 'polypeptide(L)'
;MKLKSVNCSLLTPQDIIKLNLANIQTTEQLITHSDLDSLSRQTGIPFKQLKIIKKQIIGEYSPFPEPANIILEKYVKNLFIIETGSGQIDDLISNGFYSGEISEITGLSSTGKSQLCFQLISNMVTKHPNYTCLFIDSNKNFCHHRITQLIEQKFSKITINQEKKSNILKLIKTIDCSNVFNLIEILFKLAKPGSKTPESIDAPNLLIIDSLTPLFSIFRQNSFTEINYYLSYVSTQLKYLCNNHKMMVVVVSNLSNAFNLNNNPIWSNVPSLIVCLKNDLNEINQRENGRKFELIKCARPFFNDRMQDFVFFKIDKTGFI
;
A
#
# COMPACT_ATOMS: atom_id res chain seq x y z
N MET A 1 17.18 -11.05 6.22
CA MET A 1 18.64 -10.87 6.02
C MET A 1 19.23 -12.14 5.40
N LYS A 2 20.20 -12.05 4.47
CA LYS A 2 20.80 -13.26 3.85
C LYS A 2 21.72 -13.95 4.86
N LEU A 3 21.78 -15.29 4.86
CA LEU A 3 22.70 -16.04 5.75
C LEU A 3 24.17 -15.66 5.52
N LYS A 4 24.56 -15.33 4.28
CA LYS A 4 25.91 -14.87 3.94
C LYS A 4 26.34 -13.57 4.59
N SER A 5 25.37 -12.75 5.03
CA SER A 5 25.64 -11.46 5.70
C SER A 5 25.67 -11.58 7.24
N VAL A 6 25.45 -12.78 7.78
CA VAL A 6 25.34 -13.03 9.22
C VAL A 6 26.72 -13.26 9.82
N ASN A 7 27.00 -12.60 10.93
CA ASN A 7 28.28 -12.72 11.61
C ASN A 7 28.22 -13.80 12.70
N CYS A 8 27.97 -15.05 12.29
CA CYS A 8 27.85 -16.19 13.20
C CYS A 8 29.12 -17.06 13.10
N SER A 9 29.91 -17.10 14.19
CA SER A 9 31.19 -17.82 14.25
C SER A 9 31.08 -19.33 14.02
N LEU A 10 29.90 -19.92 14.27
CA LEU A 10 29.62 -21.34 14.09
C LEU A 10 29.05 -21.69 12.69
N LEU A 11 28.76 -20.67 11.87
CA LEU A 11 28.20 -20.83 10.54
C LEU A 11 29.34 -20.76 9.50
N THR A 12 29.88 -21.92 9.12
CA THR A 12 30.99 -21.94 8.15
C THR A 12 30.49 -21.63 6.73
N PRO A 13 31.36 -21.17 5.80
CA PRO A 13 30.99 -20.99 4.40
C PRO A 13 30.43 -22.26 3.75
N GLN A 14 30.89 -23.43 4.18
CA GLN A 14 30.39 -24.73 3.70
C GLN A 14 28.96 -25.00 4.22
N ASP A 15 28.68 -24.69 5.48
CA ASP A 15 27.34 -24.82 6.05
C ASP A 15 26.34 -23.89 5.35
N ILE A 16 26.78 -22.68 4.97
CA ILE A 16 25.96 -21.75 4.18
C ILE A 16 25.62 -22.33 2.81
N ILE A 17 26.56 -23.00 2.14
CA ILE A 17 26.28 -23.64 0.85
C ILE A 17 25.27 -24.78 1.04
N LYS A 18 25.46 -25.64 2.04
CA LYS A 18 24.54 -26.74 2.37
C LYS A 18 23.13 -26.25 2.68
N LEU A 19 23.02 -25.17 3.48
CA LEU A 19 21.73 -24.55 3.80
C LEU A 19 21.07 -23.94 2.56
N ASN A 20 21.82 -23.26 1.69
CA ASN A 20 21.29 -22.73 0.44
C ASN A 20 20.77 -23.84 -0.49
N LEU A 21 21.48 -24.98 -0.56
CA LEU A 21 21.04 -26.16 -1.31
C LEU A 21 19.75 -26.77 -0.73
N ALA A 22 19.53 -26.64 0.58
CA ALA A 22 18.29 -26.99 1.26
C ALA A 22 17.22 -25.88 1.22
N ASN A 23 17.34 -24.90 0.31
CA ASN A 23 16.43 -23.76 0.16
C ASN A 23 16.34 -22.81 1.38
N ILE A 24 17.31 -22.86 2.29
CA ILE A 24 17.45 -21.90 3.39
C ILE A 24 18.49 -20.86 3.01
N GLN A 25 18.02 -19.67 2.63
CA GLN A 25 18.87 -18.57 2.14
C GLN A 25 18.92 -17.39 3.12
N THR A 26 17.96 -17.31 4.04
CA THR A 26 17.78 -16.18 4.96
C THR A 26 17.79 -16.60 6.42
N THR A 27 18.14 -15.66 7.30
CA THR A 27 18.05 -15.85 8.77
C THR A 27 16.64 -16.21 9.20
N GLU A 28 15.65 -15.53 8.63
CA GLU A 28 14.24 -15.75 8.91
C GLU A 28 13.83 -17.19 8.60
N GLN A 29 14.14 -17.69 7.39
CA GLN A 29 13.85 -19.08 7.00
C GLN A 29 14.45 -20.10 7.98
N LEU A 30 15.68 -19.87 8.46
CA LEU A 30 16.33 -20.75 9.42
C LEU A 30 15.66 -20.68 10.82
N ILE A 31 15.25 -19.48 11.24
CA ILE A 31 14.55 -19.28 12.52
C ILE A 31 13.14 -19.90 12.48
N THR A 32 12.41 -19.72 11.38
CA THR A 32 11.03 -20.21 11.24
C THR A 32 10.96 -21.70 10.93
N HIS A 33 12.06 -22.33 10.49
CA HIS A 33 12.09 -23.78 10.27
C HIS A 33 11.79 -24.53 11.56
N SER A 34 10.66 -25.24 11.59
CA SER A 34 10.15 -25.93 12.77
C SER A 34 10.91 -27.23 13.05
N ASP A 35 11.27 -27.96 12.00
CA ASP A 35 11.90 -29.28 12.12
C ASP A 35 13.41 -29.23 11.81
N LEU A 36 14.23 -29.10 12.85
CA LEU A 36 15.68 -29.10 12.69
C LEU A 36 16.26 -30.50 12.44
N ASP A 37 15.52 -31.57 12.74
CA ASP A 37 15.97 -32.94 12.53
C ASP A 37 15.96 -33.29 11.03
N SER A 38 14.89 -32.95 10.31
CA SER A 38 14.85 -33.11 8.85
C SER A 38 15.92 -32.25 8.16
N LEU A 39 16.11 -31.02 8.63
CA LEU A 39 17.16 -30.14 8.10
C LEU A 39 18.56 -30.71 8.33
N SER A 40 18.82 -31.31 9.50
CA SER A 40 20.07 -32.00 9.81
C SER A 40 20.34 -33.15 8.83
N ARG A 41 19.31 -33.95 8.52
CA ARG A 41 19.41 -35.06 7.56
C ARG A 41 19.67 -34.58 6.13
N GLN A 42 19.01 -33.50 5.70
CA GLN A 42 19.17 -32.95 4.35
C GLN A 42 20.53 -32.27 4.15
N THR A 43 20.99 -31.51 5.14
CA THR A 43 22.21 -30.70 5.02
C THR A 43 23.47 -31.44 5.45
N GLY A 44 23.32 -32.52 6.23
CA GLY A 44 24.44 -33.20 6.89
C GLY A 44 25.07 -32.38 8.02
N ILE A 45 24.47 -31.25 8.42
CA ILE A 45 24.93 -30.45 9.56
C ILE A 45 24.38 -31.10 10.84
N PRO A 46 25.22 -31.37 11.86
CA PRO A 46 24.76 -31.95 13.11
C PRO A 46 23.61 -31.17 13.77
N PHE A 47 22.57 -31.87 14.21
CA PHE A 47 21.40 -31.26 14.87
C PHE A 47 21.76 -30.31 16.03
N LYS A 48 22.73 -30.72 16.86
CA LYS A 48 23.22 -29.88 17.98
C LYS A 48 23.81 -28.57 17.48
N GLN A 49 24.57 -28.61 16.38
CA GLN A 49 25.16 -27.42 15.77
C GLN A 49 24.06 -26.51 15.20
N LEU A 50 23.09 -27.06 14.45
CA LEU A 50 21.94 -26.29 13.94
C LEU A 50 21.16 -25.60 15.05
N LYS A 51 20.94 -26.27 16.20
CA LYS A 51 20.26 -25.68 17.36
C LYS A 51 21.03 -24.51 17.96
N ILE A 52 22.36 -24.62 18.07
CA ILE A 52 23.21 -23.53 18.58
C ILE A 52 23.23 -22.36 17.60
N ILE A 53 23.43 -22.63 16.30
CA ILE A 53 23.39 -21.61 15.24
C ILE A 53 22.06 -20.84 15.29
N LYS A 54 20.93 -21.56 15.35
CA LYS A 54 19.60 -20.94 15.44
C LYS A 54 19.48 -20.08 16.70
N LYS A 55 19.94 -20.56 17.86
CA LYS A 55 19.90 -19.81 19.12
C LYS A 55 20.77 -18.55 19.07
N GLN A 56 21.95 -18.62 18.47
CA GLN A 56 22.83 -17.46 18.30
C GLN A 56 22.23 -16.43 17.36
N ILE A 57 21.68 -16.86 16.22
CA ILE A 57 21.00 -15.95 15.29
C ILE A 57 19.79 -15.29 15.95
N ILE A 58 19.02 -16.01 16.77
CA ILE A 58 17.93 -15.41 17.56
C ILE A 58 18.51 -14.38 18.54
N GLY A 59 19.56 -14.70 19.28
CA GLY A 59 20.17 -13.77 20.25
C GLY A 59 20.74 -12.49 19.60
N GLU A 60 21.33 -12.60 18.41
CA GLU A 60 21.95 -11.47 17.71
C GLU A 60 20.96 -10.64 16.88
N TYR A 61 19.93 -11.27 16.29
CA TYR A 61 19.05 -10.62 15.30
C TYR A 61 17.58 -10.55 15.70
N SER A 62 17.18 -11.12 16.85
CA SER A 62 15.80 -10.97 17.32
C SER A 62 15.56 -9.53 17.78
N PRO A 63 14.45 -8.89 17.38
CA PRO A 63 14.08 -7.59 17.91
C PRO A 63 13.91 -7.65 19.42
N PHE A 64 14.55 -6.74 20.14
CA PHE A 64 14.31 -6.59 21.58
C PHE A 64 12.92 -5.98 21.79
N PRO A 65 12.12 -6.44 22.77
CA PRO A 65 10.82 -5.84 23.05
C PRO A 65 11.00 -4.37 23.42
N GLU A 66 10.37 -3.48 22.65
CA GLU A 66 10.38 -2.05 22.94
C GLU A 66 9.10 -1.65 23.68
N PRO A 67 9.19 -0.78 24.70
CA PRO A 67 8.04 -0.17 25.34
C PRO A 67 7.09 0.48 24.32
N ALA A 68 5.78 0.32 24.53
CA ALA A 68 4.76 0.79 23.60
C ALA A 68 4.82 2.31 23.34
N ASN A 69 5.16 3.11 24.34
CA ASN A 69 5.33 4.56 24.21
C ASN A 69 6.47 4.94 23.25
N ILE A 70 7.59 4.22 23.29
CA ILE A 70 8.73 4.47 22.38
C ILE A 70 8.34 4.13 20.93
N ILE A 71 7.61 3.03 20.74
CA ILE A 71 7.09 2.64 19.42
C ILE A 71 6.12 3.71 18.89
N LEU A 72 5.22 4.21 19.75
CA LEU A 72 4.27 5.25 19.40
C LEU A 72 4.98 6.57 19.02
N GLU A 73 5.98 7.00 19.77
CA GLU A 73 6.78 8.18 19.45
C GLU A 73 7.47 8.05 18.09
N LYS A 74 8.08 6.89 17.82
CA LYS A 74 8.69 6.59 16.50
C LYS A 74 7.65 6.59 15.38
N TYR A 75 6.45 6.07 15.64
CA TYR A 75 5.36 6.07 14.69
C TYR A 75 4.91 7.50 14.37
N VAL A 76 4.56 8.29 15.39
CA VAL A 76 4.10 9.68 15.24
C VAL A 76 5.15 10.56 14.56
N LYS A 77 6.43 10.40 14.91
CA LYS A 77 7.53 11.18 14.31
C LYS A 77 7.69 10.98 12.80
N ASN A 78 7.37 9.78 12.31
CA ASN A 78 7.51 9.42 10.90
C ASN A 78 6.18 9.44 10.13
N LEU A 79 5.08 9.76 10.82
CA LEU A 79 3.75 9.80 10.24
C LEU A 79 3.58 11.09 9.43
N PHE A 80 3.20 10.95 8.17
CA PHE A 80 2.60 12.05 7.41
C PHE A 80 1.16 11.70 7.03
N ILE A 81 0.32 12.73 6.96
CA ILE A 81 -1.10 12.61 6.70
C ILE A 81 -1.47 13.51 5.52
N ILE A 82 -2.16 12.93 4.55
CA ILE A 82 -2.72 13.64 3.41
C ILE A 82 -4.24 13.73 3.58
N GLU A 83 -4.70 14.93 3.88
CA GLU A 83 -6.11 15.30 3.92
C GLU A 83 -6.75 15.16 2.53
N THR A 84 -8.06 14.94 2.50
CA THR A 84 -8.90 14.95 1.29
C THR A 84 -9.22 16.37 0.85
N GLY A 85 -9.25 17.33 1.78
CA GLY A 85 -9.62 18.72 1.52
C GLY A 85 -11.08 19.05 1.85
N SER A 86 -11.86 18.04 2.25
CA SER A 86 -13.18 18.24 2.87
C SER A 86 -13.07 17.93 4.35
N GLY A 87 -13.24 18.96 5.19
CA GLY A 87 -13.10 18.82 6.65
C GLY A 87 -14.02 17.75 7.24
N GLN A 88 -15.22 17.58 6.70
CA GLN A 88 -16.15 16.54 7.15
C GLN A 88 -15.66 15.13 6.84
N ILE A 89 -15.10 14.91 5.64
CA ILE A 89 -14.50 13.63 5.26
C ILE A 89 -13.27 13.38 6.11
N ASP A 90 -12.40 14.38 6.23
CA ASP A 90 -11.15 14.28 6.98
C ASP A 90 -11.45 13.97 8.45
N ASP A 91 -12.42 14.63 9.07
CA ASP A 91 -12.88 14.31 10.41
C ASP A 91 -13.36 12.85 10.48
N LEU A 92 -14.21 12.41 9.54
CA LEU A 92 -14.74 11.04 9.52
C LEU A 92 -13.63 9.98 9.47
N ILE A 93 -12.55 10.23 8.72
CA ILE A 93 -11.41 9.31 8.62
C ILE A 93 -10.21 9.75 9.48
N SER A 94 -10.44 10.45 10.59
CA SER A 94 -9.38 10.86 11.53
C SER A 94 -8.23 11.65 10.88
N ASN A 95 -8.54 12.77 10.24
CA ASN A 95 -7.63 13.74 9.60
C ASN A 95 -7.04 13.35 8.22
N GLY A 96 -7.50 12.26 7.60
CA GLY A 96 -7.09 11.92 6.22
C GLY A 96 -6.46 10.53 6.07
N PHE A 97 -5.65 10.37 5.03
CA PHE A 97 -4.95 9.13 4.68
C PHE A 97 -3.53 9.16 5.23
N TYR A 98 -3.10 8.07 5.89
CA TYR A 98 -1.84 8.06 6.63
C TYR A 98 -0.73 7.35 5.85
N SER A 99 0.50 7.77 6.10
CA SER A 99 1.69 7.04 5.68
C SER A 99 1.87 5.75 6.47
N GLY A 100 2.37 4.68 5.83
CA GLY A 100 2.59 3.41 6.52
C GLY A 100 1.31 2.62 6.79
N GLU A 101 0.20 2.97 6.13
CA GLU A 101 -0.99 2.13 6.03
C GLU A 101 -1.42 1.91 4.56
N ILE A 102 -2.22 0.84 4.39
CA ILE A 102 -2.93 0.55 3.15
C ILE A 102 -4.38 1.00 3.36
N SER A 103 -4.89 1.80 2.43
CA SER A 103 -6.27 2.25 2.39
C SER A 103 -6.97 1.74 1.13
N GLU A 104 -8.21 1.31 1.24
CA GLU A 104 -9.05 0.94 0.11
C GLU A 104 -10.16 1.96 -0.12
N ILE A 105 -10.29 2.41 -1.37
CA ILE A 105 -11.39 3.21 -1.86
C ILE A 105 -12.26 2.31 -2.75
N THR A 106 -13.43 1.93 -2.26
CA THR A 106 -14.36 1.04 -2.94
C THR A 106 -15.64 1.76 -3.37
N GLY A 107 -16.42 1.15 -4.26
CA GLY A 107 -17.67 1.71 -4.76
C GLY A 107 -17.99 1.30 -6.19
N LEU A 108 -19.21 1.58 -6.63
CA LEU A 108 -19.60 1.37 -8.04
C LEU A 108 -18.81 2.29 -8.98
N SER A 109 -18.81 1.97 -10.27
CA SER A 109 -18.23 2.85 -11.29
C SER A 109 -18.84 4.25 -11.22
N SER A 110 -18.03 5.27 -11.55
CA SER A 110 -18.47 6.67 -11.62
C SER A 110 -18.92 7.32 -10.30
N THR A 111 -18.60 6.75 -9.14
CA THR A 111 -18.86 7.35 -7.82
C THR A 111 -17.80 8.36 -7.36
N GLY A 112 -16.72 8.55 -8.13
CA GLY A 112 -15.69 9.56 -7.84
C GLY A 112 -14.37 9.03 -7.26
N LYS A 113 -14.14 7.72 -7.22
CA LYS A 113 -12.93 7.11 -6.65
C LYS A 113 -11.62 7.66 -7.25
N SER A 114 -11.48 7.67 -8.57
CA SER A 114 -10.30 8.23 -9.24
C SER A 114 -10.12 9.73 -8.99
N GLN A 115 -11.23 10.46 -8.80
CA GLN A 115 -11.17 11.89 -8.44
C GLN A 115 -10.56 12.06 -7.04
N LEU A 116 -10.89 11.18 -6.08
CA LEU A 116 -10.30 11.21 -4.74
C LEU A 116 -8.79 10.94 -4.82
N CYS A 117 -8.37 9.99 -5.65
CA CYS A 117 -6.95 9.75 -5.91
C CYS A 117 -6.25 11.00 -6.46
N PHE A 118 -6.83 11.68 -7.46
CA PHE A 118 -6.25 12.92 -8.00
C PHE A 118 -6.20 14.05 -6.96
N GLN A 119 -7.21 14.12 -6.08
CA GLN A 119 -7.24 15.06 -4.97
C GLN A 119 -6.09 14.79 -3.98
N LEU A 120 -5.89 13.53 -3.58
CA LEU A 120 -4.79 13.14 -2.70
C LEU A 120 -3.42 13.46 -3.31
N ILE A 121 -3.23 13.19 -4.61
CA ILE A 121 -1.99 13.55 -5.31
C ILE A 121 -1.76 15.06 -5.26
N SER A 122 -2.77 15.85 -5.64
CA SER A 122 -2.70 17.32 -5.62
C SER A 122 -2.39 17.82 -4.20
N ASN A 123 -3.10 17.33 -3.19
CA ASN A 123 -2.90 17.71 -1.79
C ASN A 123 -1.49 17.37 -1.30
N MET A 124 -0.97 16.19 -1.67
CA MET A 124 0.37 15.76 -1.31
C MET A 124 1.45 16.64 -1.94
N VAL A 125 1.45 16.82 -3.27
CA VAL A 125 2.51 17.60 -3.94
C VAL A 125 2.46 19.09 -3.60
N THR A 126 1.29 19.61 -3.21
CA THR A 126 1.14 21.00 -2.77
C THR A 126 1.64 21.22 -1.33
N LYS A 127 1.42 20.26 -0.43
CA LYS A 127 1.86 20.34 0.98
C LYS A 127 3.33 19.90 1.16
N HIS A 128 3.80 18.97 0.33
CA HIS A 128 5.12 18.34 0.44
C HIS A 128 5.85 18.35 -0.92
N PRO A 129 6.69 19.37 -1.21
CA PRO A 129 7.28 19.58 -2.54
C PRO A 129 8.32 18.53 -2.96
N ASN A 130 8.77 17.68 -2.04
CA ASN A 130 9.76 16.62 -2.30
C ASN A 130 9.14 15.22 -2.34
N TYR A 131 7.83 15.10 -2.10
CA TYR A 131 7.18 13.80 -2.05
C TYR A 131 6.80 13.35 -3.45
N THR A 132 7.01 12.06 -3.71
CA THR A 132 6.74 11.47 -5.03
C THR A 132 5.52 10.55 -4.98
N CYS A 133 4.82 10.48 -6.11
CA CYS A 133 3.68 9.59 -6.32
C CYS A 133 3.98 8.63 -7.46
N LEU A 134 3.63 7.36 -7.27
CA LEU A 134 3.50 6.39 -8.35
C LEU A 134 2.03 6.00 -8.50
N PHE A 135 1.46 6.24 -9.68
CA PHE A 135 0.12 5.83 -10.06
C PHE A 135 0.20 4.61 -10.98
N ILE A 136 -0.31 3.47 -10.52
CA ILE A 136 -0.46 2.27 -11.32
C ILE A 136 -1.86 2.29 -11.93
N ASP A 137 -1.93 2.48 -13.25
CA ASP A 137 -3.18 2.60 -14.00
C ASP A 137 -3.53 1.28 -14.67
N SER A 138 -4.63 0.66 -14.24
CA SER A 138 -5.13 -0.58 -14.84
C SER A 138 -6.14 -0.34 -15.95
N ASN A 139 -6.83 0.80 -15.92
CA ASN A 139 -8.01 1.07 -16.75
C ASN A 139 -7.81 2.26 -17.69
N LYS A 140 -6.61 2.85 -17.72
CA LYS A 140 -6.29 4.08 -18.47
C LYS A 140 -7.15 5.27 -18.02
N ASN A 141 -7.43 5.33 -16.71
CA ASN A 141 -8.26 6.37 -16.11
C ASN A 141 -7.45 7.59 -15.66
N PHE A 142 -6.12 7.54 -15.70
CA PHE A 142 -5.26 8.61 -15.23
C PHE A 142 -5.41 9.89 -16.08
N CYS A 143 -5.61 11.02 -15.40
CA CYS A 143 -5.83 12.31 -16.07
C CYS A 143 -4.90 13.40 -15.51
N HIS A 144 -3.77 13.62 -16.19
CA HIS A 144 -2.82 14.70 -15.88
C HIS A 144 -3.48 16.09 -15.83
N HIS A 145 -4.41 16.35 -16.76
CA HIS A 145 -5.14 17.62 -16.83
C HIS A 145 -5.94 17.86 -15.55
N ARG A 146 -6.59 16.82 -15.01
CA ARG A 146 -7.39 16.94 -13.80
C ARG A 146 -6.56 17.30 -12.58
N ILE A 147 -5.40 16.66 -12.40
CA ILE A 147 -4.46 16.98 -11.30
C ILE A 147 -3.96 18.42 -11.43
N THR A 148 -3.59 18.82 -12.64
CA THR A 148 -3.15 20.19 -12.94
C THR A 148 -4.20 21.23 -12.54
N GLN A 149 -5.46 20.99 -12.91
CA GLN A 149 -6.57 21.86 -12.57
C GLN A 149 -6.76 21.99 -11.04
N LEU A 150 -6.67 20.87 -10.31
CA LEU A 150 -6.76 20.87 -8.84
C LEU A 150 -5.62 21.69 -8.21
N ILE A 151 -4.41 21.56 -8.73
CA ILE A 151 -3.24 22.31 -8.27
C ILE A 151 -3.48 23.81 -8.52
N GLU A 152 -3.85 24.20 -9.74
CA GLU A 152 -4.07 25.60 -10.12
C GLU A 152 -5.12 26.29 -9.25
N GLN A 153 -6.19 25.60 -8.91
CA GLN A 153 -7.26 26.17 -8.07
C GLN A 153 -6.80 26.44 -6.63
N LYS A 154 -5.90 25.62 -6.09
CA LYS A 154 -5.31 25.86 -4.77
C LYS A 154 -4.39 27.08 -4.75
N PHE A 155 -3.69 27.33 -5.85
CA PHE A 155 -2.76 28.44 -6.00
C PHE A 155 -3.37 29.67 -6.67
N SER A 156 -4.70 29.78 -6.73
CA SER A 156 -5.44 30.84 -7.43
C SER A 156 -5.12 32.30 -7.03
N LYS A 157 -4.24 32.53 -6.04
CA LYS A 157 -3.67 33.85 -5.66
C LYS A 157 -2.18 34.04 -6.00
N ILE A 158 -1.47 32.99 -6.41
CA ILE A 158 -0.04 33.00 -6.72
C ILE A 158 0.12 32.40 -8.11
N THR A 159 0.55 33.20 -9.10
CA THR A 159 0.89 32.69 -10.43
C THR A 159 1.98 31.63 -10.27
N ILE A 160 1.61 30.34 -10.40
CA ILE A 160 2.60 29.28 -10.42
C ILE A 160 3.40 29.47 -11.71
N ASN A 161 4.69 29.78 -11.59
CA ASN A 161 5.57 29.82 -12.74
C ASN A 161 5.54 28.46 -13.48
N GLN A 162 5.64 28.46 -14.80
CA GLN A 162 5.61 27.24 -15.62
C GLN A 162 6.66 26.21 -15.17
N GLU A 163 7.80 26.67 -14.67
CA GLU A 163 8.85 25.83 -14.08
C GLU A 163 8.42 25.09 -12.81
N LYS A 164 7.68 25.76 -11.90
CA LYS A 164 7.18 25.11 -10.68
C LYS A 164 6.15 24.05 -11.04
N LYS A 165 5.28 24.33 -12.02
CA LYS A 165 4.29 23.36 -12.52
C LYS A 165 4.98 22.15 -13.14
N SER A 166 5.99 22.35 -13.98
CA SER A 166 6.73 21.23 -14.59
C SER A 166 7.48 20.41 -13.54
N ASN A 167 8.03 21.04 -12.50
CA ASN A 167 8.69 20.33 -11.40
C ASN A 167 7.71 19.49 -10.57
N ILE A 168 6.51 19.99 -10.27
CA ILE A 168 5.47 19.22 -9.58
C ILE A 168 5.06 18.00 -10.41
N LEU A 169 4.87 18.16 -11.72
CA LEU A 169 4.49 17.05 -12.58
C LEU A 169 5.55 15.95 -12.65
N LYS A 170 6.84 16.27 -12.52
CA LYS A 170 7.92 15.27 -12.45
C LYS A 170 7.85 14.38 -11.19
N LEU A 171 7.19 14.84 -10.13
CA LEU A 171 7.00 14.06 -8.90
C LEU A 171 5.95 12.95 -9.07
N ILE A 172 5.14 13.03 -10.12
CA ILE A 172 4.03 12.10 -10.38
C ILE A 172 4.43 11.21 -11.55
N LYS A 173 4.69 9.94 -11.25
CA LYS A 173 4.98 8.91 -12.26
C LYS A 173 3.74 8.05 -12.45
N THR A 174 3.48 7.65 -13.70
CA THR A 174 2.39 6.74 -14.04
C THR A 174 2.94 5.51 -14.74
N ILE A 175 2.43 4.33 -14.39
CA ILE A 175 2.79 3.06 -15.03
C ILE A 175 1.49 2.34 -15.41
N ASP A 176 1.40 1.96 -16.67
CA ASP A 176 0.31 1.11 -17.15
C ASP A 176 0.50 -0.33 -16.64
N CYS A 177 -0.57 -0.92 -16.12
CA CYS A 177 -0.55 -2.28 -15.58
C CYS A 177 -1.74 -3.08 -16.10
N SER A 178 -1.49 -4.05 -16.97
CA SER A 178 -2.56 -4.78 -17.66
C SER A 178 -3.11 -5.98 -16.89
N ASN A 179 -2.32 -6.57 -15.98
CA ASN A 179 -2.70 -7.79 -15.25
C ASN A 179 -1.91 -7.90 -13.92
N VAL A 180 -2.25 -8.91 -13.12
CA VAL A 180 -1.61 -9.13 -11.81
C VAL A 180 -0.12 -9.48 -11.89
N PHE A 181 0.35 -10.11 -12.97
CA PHE A 181 1.77 -10.46 -13.15
C PHE A 181 2.62 -9.20 -13.34
N ASN A 182 2.16 -8.28 -14.18
CA ASN A 182 2.78 -6.96 -14.33
C ASN A 182 2.82 -6.21 -13.00
N LEU A 183 1.74 -6.26 -12.21
CA LEU A 183 1.71 -5.64 -10.89
C LEU A 183 2.80 -6.25 -9.97
N ILE A 184 2.91 -7.57 -9.95
CA ILE A 184 3.92 -8.28 -9.14
C ILE A 184 5.35 -7.84 -9.52
N GLU A 185 5.65 -7.71 -10.81
CA GLU A 185 6.95 -7.22 -11.27
C GLU A 185 7.22 -5.78 -10.81
N ILE A 186 6.23 -4.90 -10.90
CA ILE A 186 6.34 -3.51 -10.44
C ILE A 186 6.60 -3.47 -8.92
N LEU A 187 5.83 -4.23 -8.13
CA LEU A 187 6.00 -4.30 -6.68
C LEU A 187 7.37 -4.87 -6.30
N PHE A 188 7.87 -5.85 -7.05
CA PHE A 188 9.20 -6.42 -6.85
C PHE A 188 10.32 -5.41 -7.13
N LYS A 189 10.17 -4.58 -8.18
CA LYS A 189 11.10 -3.48 -8.49
C LYS A 189 11.11 -2.43 -7.37
N LEU A 190 9.94 -2.09 -6.82
CA LEU A 190 9.82 -1.16 -5.69
C LEU A 190 10.46 -1.68 -4.40
N ALA A 191 10.42 -3.01 -4.17
CA ALA A 191 10.96 -3.62 -2.96
C ALA A 191 12.50 -3.61 -2.89
N LYS A 192 13.18 -3.26 -3.99
CA LYS A 192 14.65 -3.20 -4.10
C LYS A 192 15.13 -1.77 -4.39
N PRO A 193 14.91 -0.81 -3.48
CA PRO A 193 15.43 0.54 -3.69
C PRO A 193 16.96 0.52 -3.71
N GLY A 194 17.57 1.20 -4.68
CA GLY A 194 19.01 1.44 -4.70
C GLY A 194 19.88 0.38 -5.37
N SER A 195 19.33 -0.61 -6.10
CA SER A 195 20.16 -1.27 -7.11
C SER A 195 20.44 -0.25 -8.22
N LYS A 196 21.72 0.08 -8.46
CA LYS A 196 22.19 0.96 -9.55
C LYS A 196 21.96 0.35 -10.96
N THR A 197 20.88 -0.38 -11.11
CA THR A 197 20.38 -0.93 -12.37
C THR A 197 19.44 0.10 -12.99
N PRO A 198 19.47 0.31 -14.31
CA PRO A 198 18.61 1.28 -15.00
C PRO A 198 17.09 1.02 -14.85
N GLU A 199 16.71 -0.13 -14.29
CA GLU A 199 15.31 -0.56 -14.12
C GLU A 199 14.75 -0.41 -12.69
N SER A 200 15.52 0.11 -11.72
CA SER A 200 15.02 0.29 -10.36
C SER A 200 14.07 1.48 -10.28
N ILE A 201 12.97 1.29 -9.54
CA ILE A 201 11.97 2.34 -9.30
C ILE A 201 12.15 2.75 -7.85
N ASP A 202 12.48 4.02 -7.62
CA ASP A 202 12.54 4.57 -6.26
C ASP A 202 11.17 4.42 -5.57
N ALA A 203 11.19 4.00 -4.30
CA ALA A 203 9.97 3.85 -3.51
C ALA A 203 9.30 5.22 -3.32
N PRO A 204 8.04 5.40 -3.79
CA PRO A 204 7.34 6.66 -3.68
C PRO A 204 6.82 6.89 -2.26
N ASN A 205 6.45 8.13 -1.94
CA ASN A 205 5.73 8.44 -0.72
C ASN A 205 4.26 8.00 -0.82
N LEU A 206 3.68 8.10 -2.02
CA LEU A 206 2.31 7.68 -2.33
C LEU A 206 2.29 6.67 -3.47
N LEU A 207 1.73 5.49 -3.22
CA LEU A 207 1.43 4.49 -4.26
C LEU A 207 -0.09 4.40 -4.42
N ILE A 208 -0.58 4.68 -5.63
CA ILE A 208 -1.99 4.48 -5.98
C ILE A 208 -2.12 3.33 -6.98
N ILE A 209 -3.06 2.42 -6.75
CA ILE A 209 -3.44 1.37 -7.70
C ILE A 209 -4.89 1.61 -8.10
N ASP A 210 -5.11 2.17 -9.29
CA ASP A 210 -6.46 2.42 -9.84
C ASP A 210 -6.65 1.60 -11.13
N SER A 211 -7.23 0.41 -11.06
CA SER A 211 -7.85 -0.27 -9.91
C SER A 211 -7.33 -1.69 -9.77
N LEU A 212 -7.45 -2.30 -8.59
CA LEU A 212 -6.94 -3.65 -8.34
C LEU A 212 -7.84 -4.74 -8.95
N THR A 213 -9.16 -4.55 -8.91
CA THR A 213 -10.17 -5.52 -9.39
C THR A 213 -9.90 -6.04 -10.81
N PRO A 214 -9.65 -5.20 -11.83
CA PRO A 214 -9.49 -5.65 -13.23
C PRO A 214 -8.22 -6.44 -13.48
N LEU A 215 -7.19 -6.29 -12.64
CA LEU A 215 -5.91 -6.99 -12.80
C LEU A 215 -6.04 -8.52 -12.64
N PHE A 216 -7.12 -8.97 -11.98
CA PHE A 216 -7.47 -10.37 -11.79
C PHE A 216 -8.45 -10.90 -12.84
N SER A 217 -8.86 -10.08 -13.81
CA SER A 217 -9.84 -10.49 -14.85
C SER A 217 -9.34 -11.60 -15.78
N ILE A 218 -8.02 -11.85 -15.84
CA ILE A 218 -7.43 -12.92 -16.63
C ILE A 218 -7.80 -14.32 -16.10
N PHE A 219 -8.16 -14.40 -14.82
CA PHE A 219 -8.57 -15.65 -14.19
C PHE A 219 -10.05 -15.93 -14.48
N ARG A 220 -10.39 -17.19 -14.76
CA ARG A 220 -11.78 -17.59 -15.07
C ARG A 220 -12.70 -17.35 -13.88
N GLN A 221 -13.98 -17.07 -14.15
CA GLN A 221 -15.01 -17.07 -13.10
C GLN A 221 -14.93 -18.41 -12.33
N ASN A 222 -14.83 -18.33 -10.99
CA ASN A 222 -14.66 -19.45 -10.04
C ASN A 222 -13.24 -19.97 -9.76
N SER A 223 -12.20 -19.36 -10.30
CA SER A 223 -10.78 -19.66 -9.95
C SER A 223 -10.35 -19.01 -8.62
N PHE A 224 -11.17 -19.15 -7.58
CA PHE A 224 -10.96 -18.48 -6.29
C PHE A 224 -9.62 -18.81 -5.66
N THR A 225 -9.13 -20.04 -5.82
CA THR A 225 -7.83 -20.48 -5.28
C THR A 225 -6.66 -19.71 -5.88
N GLU A 226 -6.62 -19.59 -7.21
CA GLU A 226 -5.57 -18.85 -7.92
C GLU A 226 -5.65 -17.36 -7.60
N ILE A 227 -6.85 -16.78 -7.68
CA ILE A 227 -7.09 -15.37 -7.34
C ILE A 227 -6.61 -15.09 -5.90
N ASN A 228 -7.00 -15.94 -4.95
CA ASN A 228 -6.62 -15.81 -3.55
C ASN A 228 -5.10 -15.96 -3.33
N TYR A 229 -4.45 -16.86 -4.05
CA TYR A 229 -3.00 -17.03 -4.00
C TYR A 229 -2.30 -15.73 -4.43
N TYR A 230 -2.64 -15.20 -5.60
CA TYR A 230 -2.02 -13.96 -6.11
C TYR A 230 -2.41 -12.73 -5.28
N LEU A 231 -3.65 -12.67 -4.79
CA LEU A 231 -4.12 -11.58 -3.93
C LEU A 231 -3.38 -11.59 -2.59
N SER A 232 -3.15 -12.77 -1.99
CA SER A 232 -2.35 -12.93 -0.78
C SER A 232 -0.90 -12.49 -1.01
N TYR A 233 -0.32 -12.87 -2.15
CA TYR A 233 1.03 -12.46 -2.53
C TYR A 233 1.13 -10.94 -2.70
N VAL A 234 0.25 -10.32 -3.48
CA VAL A 234 0.18 -8.85 -3.66
C VAL A 234 -0.02 -8.14 -2.33
N SER A 235 -0.94 -8.63 -1.50
CA SER A 235 -1.21 -8.07 -0.16
C SER A 235 0.05 -8.07 0.72
N THR A 236 0.81 -9.16 0.70
CA THR A 236 2.06 -9.30 1.46
C THR A 236 3.11 -8.31 0.97
N GLN A 237 3.27 -8.16 -0.34
CA GLN A 237 4.20 -7.19 -0.93
C GLN A 237 3.80 -5.74 -0.59
N LEU A 238 2.52 -5.40 -0.68
CA LEU A 238 2.04 -4.06 -0.30
C LEU A 238 2.30 -3.78 1.18
N LYS A 239 2.02 -4.72 2.08
CA LYS A 239 2.30 -4.58 3.52
C LYS A 239 3.80 -4.39 3.78
N TYR A 240 4.65 -5.16 3.10
CA TYR A 240 6.11 -5.03 3.19
C TYR A 240 6.57 -3.63 2.78
N LEU A 241 6.14 -3.15 1.61
CA LEU A 241 6.53 -1.84 1.08
C LEU A 241 6.04 -0.71 1.98
N CYS A 242 4.78 -0.79 2.41
CA CYS A 242 4.14 0.18 3.29
C CYS A 242 4.90 0.33 4.62
N ASN A 243 5.26 -0.78 5.26
CA ASN A 243 5.95 -0.77 6.54
C ASN A 243 7.42 -0.33 6.46
N ASN A 244 8.14 -0.78 5.42
CA ASN A 244 9.58 -0.54 5.27
C ASN A 244 9.91 0.82 4.69
N HIS A 245 9.08 1.33 3.77
CA HIS A 245 9.29 2.64 3.14
C HIS A 245 8.44 3.75 3.75
N LYS A 246 7.60 3.43 4.76
CA LYS A 246 6.60 4.36 5.32
C LYS A 246 5.74 4.99 4.22
N MET A 247 5.42 4.20 3.22
CA MET A 247 4.67 4.61 2.04
C MET A 247 3.17 4.62 2.36
N MET A 248 2.46 5.64 1.89
CA MET A 248 0.99 5.67 1.88
C MET A 248 0.52 4.87 0.66
N VAL A 249 -0.26 3.81 0.87
CA VAL A 249 -0.78 2.96 -0.21
C VAL A 249 -2.28 3.12 -0.33
N VAL A 250 -2.76 3.49 -1.51
CA VAL A 250 -4.18 3.65 -1.82
C VAL A 250 -4.56 2.68 -2.94
N VAL A 251 -5.52 1.81 -2.67
CA VAL A 251 -6.01 0.83 -3.62
C VAL A 251 -7.45 1.16 -3.97
N VAL A 252 -7.75 1.26 -5.25
CA VAL A 252 -9.12 1.45 -5.74
C VAL A 252 -9.71 0.10 -6.13
N SER A 253 -10.93 -0.17 -5.68
CA SER A 253 -11.69 -1.35 -6.09
C SER A 253 -13.05 -0.94 -6.65
N ASN A 254 -13.48 -1.64 -7.71
CA ASN A 254 -14.84 -1.53 -8.22
C ASN A 254 -15.69 -2.63 -7.61
N LEU A 255 -16.84 -2.25 -7.04
CA LEU A 255 -17.86 -3.21 -6.63
C LEU A 255 -18.47 -3.84 -7.87
N SER A 256 -18.31 -5.15 -8.01
CA SER A 256 -18.91 -5.94 -9.08
C SER A 256 -19.44 -7.25 -8.50
N ASN A 257 -20.47 -7.82 -9.11
CA ASN A 257 -21.02 -9.12 -8.69
C ASN A 257 -20.01 -10.26 -8.88
N ALA A 258 -19.07 -10.13 -9.82
CA ALA A 258 -18.10 -11.17 -10.16
C ALA A 258 -16.90 -11.20 -9.21
N PHE A 259 -16.41 -10.03 -8.77
CA PHE A 259 -15.27 -9.94 -7.87
C PHE A 259 -15.41 -8.71 -6.96
N ASN A 260 -15.59 -8.96 -5.67
CA ASN A 260 -15.68 -7.92 -4.64
C ASN A 260 -14.56 -8.13 -3.61
N LEU A 261 -13.59 -7.23 -3.63
CA LEU A 261 -12.42 -7.25 -2.74
C LEU A 261 -12.81 -7.14 -1.26
N ASN A 262 -13.83 -6.34 -0.93
CA ASN A 262 -14.30 -6.17 0.45
C ASN A 262 -14.83 -7.47 1.05
N ASN A 263 -15.45 -8.32 0.24
CA ASN A 263 -16.00 -9.60 0.70
C ASN A 263 -14.95 -10.72 0.69
N ASN A 264 -13.76 -10.46 0.14
CA ASN A 264 -12.70 -11.45 0.11
C ASN A 264 -12.03 -11.54 1.50
N PRO A 265 -11.96 -12.73 2.13
CA PRO A 265 -11.42 -12.88 3.48
C PRO A 265 -9.91 -12.58 3.58
N ILE A 266 -9.18 -12.68 2.47
CA ILE A 266 -7.75 -12.37 2.41
C ILE A 266 -7.56 -10.85 2.38
N TRP A 267 -8.31 -10.16 1.53
CA TRP A 267 -8.13 -8.73 1.32
C TRP A 267 -8.78 -7.86 2.40
N SER A 268 -9.96 -8.22 2.90
CA SER A 268 -10.66 -7.43 3.95
C SER A 268 -9.81 -7.15 5.20
N ASN A 269 -8.82 -8.01 5.49
CA ASN A 269 -7.88 -7.88 6.60
C ASN A 269 -6.55 -7.17 6.24
N VAL A 270 -6.42 -6.68 5.01
CA VAL A 270 -5.18 -6.06 4.50
C VAL A 270 -5.21 -4.54 4.68
N PRO A 271 -6.21 -3.80 4.19
CA PRO A 271 -6.33 -2.38 4.47
C PRO A 271 -6.61 -2.10 5.94
N SER A 272 -5.98 -1.03 6.45
CA SER A 272 -6.29 -0.46 7.76
C SER A 272 -7.50 0.48 7.68
N LEU A 273 -7.72 1.09 6.51
CA LEU A 273 -8.86 1.95 6.22
C LEU A 273 -9.61 1.42 4.99
N ILE A 274 -10.93 1.28 5.07
CA ILE A 274 -11.79 0.99 3.91
C ILE A 274 -12.92 2.02 3.88
N VAL A 275 -13.04 2.72 2.76
CA VAL A 275 -14.08 3.74 2.53
C VAL A 275 -14.83 3.44 1.24
N CYS A 276 -16.14 3.69 1.24
CA CYS A 276 -17.03 3.43 0.13
C CYS A 276 -17.68 4.70 -0.39
N LEU A 277 -17.51 4.95 -1.69
CA LEU A 277 -18.16 6.04 -2.39
C LEU A 277 -19.40 5.51 -3.11
N LYS A 278 -20.55 6.06 -2.76
CA LYS A 278 -21.86 5.73 -3.35
C LYS A 278 -22.47 6.97 -3.99
N ASN A 279 -23.21 6.78 -5.08
CA ASN A 279 -24.08 7.83 -5.60
C ASN A 279 -25.36 7.82 -4.77
N ASP A 280 -25.81 8.98 -4.32
CA ASP A 280 -27.09 9.13 -3.65
C ASP A 280 -28.12 9.58 -4.69
N LEU A 281 -29.05 8.68 -5.00
CA LEU A 281 -30.15 8.97 -5.92
C LEU A 281 -31.35 9.39 -5.07
N ASN A 282 -31.52 10.70 -4.86
CA ASN A 282 -32.76 11.22 -4.30
C ASN A 282 -33.88 11.03 -5.33
N GLU A 283 -34.70 10.00 -5.18
CA GLU A 283 -35.83 9.68 -6.08
C GLU A 283 -36.89 10.81 -6.15
N ILE A 284 -36.89 11.74 -5.19
CA ILE A 284 -37.97 12.71 -5.01
C ILE A 284 -37.68 14.06 -5.68
N ASN A 285 -36.41 14.44 -5.89
CA ASN A 285 -36.05 15.74 -6.46
C ASN A 285 -34.84 15.59 -7.40
N GLN A 286 -35.09 15.50 -8.71
CA GLN A 286 -34.12 15.32 -9.81
C GLN A 286 -33.10 16.48 -10.00
N ARG A 287 -32.58 17.10 -8.93
CA ARG A 287 -31.68 18.27 -9.06
C ARG A 287 -30.41 18.28 -8.21
N GLU A 288 -30.16 17.31 -7.32
CA GLU A 288 -28.85 17.22 -6.66
C GLU A 288 -28.26 15.81 -6.72
N ASN A 289 -27.22 15.63 -7.55
CA ASN A 289 -26.36 14.45 -7.58
C ASN A 289 -25.49 14.43 -6.32
N GLY A 290 -26.09 14.13 -5.17
CA GLY A 290 -25.37 13.88 -3.93
C GLY A 290 -24.49 12.64 -4.07
N ARG A 291 -23.30 12.66 -3.48
CA ARG A 291 -22.49 11.47 -3.28
C ARG A 291 -22.33 11.22 -1.79
N LYS A 292 -22.31 9.95 -1.39
CA LYS A 292 -22.12 9.52 -0.01
C LYS A 292 -20.74 8.92 0.14
N PHE A 293 -19.96 9.44 1.09
CA PHE A 293 -18.70 8.88 1.54
C PHE A 293 -18.98 8.12 2.83
N GLU A 294 -18.75 6.82 2.83
CA GLU A 294 -19.08 5.92 3.94
C GLU A 294 -17.82 5.22 4.44
N LEU A 295 -17.57 5.25 5.74
CA LEU A 295 -16.50 4.51 6.39
C LEU A 295 -16.97 3.07 6.62
N ILE A 296 -16.25 2.09 6.06
CA ILE A 296 -16.53 0.66 6.27
C ILE A 296 -15.66 0.10 7.39
N LYS A 297 -14.39 0.50 7.44
CA LYS A 297 -13.41 -0.04 8.38
C LYS A 297 -12.36 1.01 8.71
N CYS A 298 -12.05 1.18 9.99
CA CYS A 298 -10.88 1.90 10.47
C CYS A 298 -10.20 1.08 11.58
N ALA A 299 -8.98 0.60 11.36
CA ALA A 299 -8.20 -0.18 12.32
C ALA A 299 -7.16 0.66 13.08
N ARG A 300 -7.37 1.98 13.19
CA ARG A 300 -6.42 2.90 13.82
C ARG A 300 -6.63 2.93 15.36
N PRO A 301 -5.56 3.01 16.16
CA PRO A 301 -5.61 2.84 17.62
C PRO A 301 -6.32 3.97 18.41
N PHE A 302 -6.69 5.08 17.76
CA PHE A 302 -7.38 6.23 18.38
C PHE A 302 -8.62 6.65 17.59
N PHE A 303 -9.23 5.72 16.86
CA PHE A 303 -10.49 5.97 16.19
C PHE A 303 -11.60 6.06 17.26
N ASN A 304 -12.17 7.25 17.44
CA ASN A 304 -13.35 7.41 18.27
C ASN A 304 -14.56 6.90 17.49
N ASP A 305 -15.20 5.83 17.97
CA ASP A 305 -16.47 5.36 17.41
C ASP A 305 -17.46 6.53 17.36
N ARG A 306 -17.90 6.88 16.14
CA ARG A 306 -18.84 7.98 15.91
C ARG A 306 -20.26 7.43 15.77
N MET A 307 -21.23 8.28 16.05
CA MET A 307 -22.65 7.98 15.80
C MET A 307 -22.99 7.86 14.29
N GLN A 308 -22.16 8.43 13.42
CA GLN A 308 -22.41 8.48 11.98
C GLN A 308 -21.16 8.08 11.20
N ASP A 309 -21.29 7.02 10.41
CA ASP A 309 -20.21 6.44 9.61
C ASP A 309 -20.17 6.98 8.18
N PHE A 310 -20.86 8.09 7.90
CA PHE A 310 -20.91 8.64 6.55
C PHE A 310 -21.10 10.15 6.52
N VAL A 311 -20.68 10.75 5.43
CA VAL A 311 -20.90 12.16 5.08
C VAL A 311 -21.31 12.29 3.63
N PHE A 312 -22.06 13.34 3.30
CA PHE A 312 -22.36 13.67 1.92
C PHE A 312 -21.29 14.61 1.36
N PHE A 313 -20.97 14.45 0.10
CA PHE A 313 -19.99 15.27 -0.59
C PHE A 313 -20.40 15.53 -2.03
N LYS A 314 -19.80 16.56 -2.63
CA LYS A 314 -19.91 16.89 -4.05
C LYS A 314 -18.50 16.88 -4.66
N ILE A 315 -18.44 16.63 -5.97
CA ILE A 315 -17.19 16.83 -6.73
C ILE A 315 -17.46 17.92 -7.75
N ASP A 316 -16.65 18.96 -7.69
CA ASP A 316 -16.73 20.06 -8.62
C ASP A 316 -15.36 20.31 -9.27
N LYS A 317 -15.18 21.49 -9.88
CA LYS A 317 -13.88 21.85 -10.43
C LYS A 317 -12.82 21.88 -9.33
N THR A 318 -13.11 22.51 -8.19
CA THR A 318 -12.16 22.70 -7.06
C THR A 318 -11.74 21.43 -6.35
N GLY A 319 -12.52 20.35 -6.47
CA GLY A 319 -12.17 19.06 -5.89
C GLY A 319 -13.33 18.39 -5.19
N PHE A 320 -13.01 17.75 -4.07
CA PHE A 320 -13.99 17.23 -3.11
C PHE A 320 -14.43 18.37 -2.19
N ILE A 321 -15.75 18.59 -2.12
CA ILE A 321 -16.40 19.52 -1.20
C ILE A 321 -17.32 18.70 -0.31
#